data_AF-A0A945JLQ0-F1
#
_entry.id   AF-A0A945JLQ0-F1
#
_cell.length_a   1.000
_cell.length_b   1.000
_cell.length_c   1.000
_cell.angle_alpha   90.00
_cell.angle_beta   90.00
_cell.angle_gamma   90.00
#
_symmetry.space_group_name_H-M   'P 1'
#
loop_
_entity.id
_entity.type
_entity.pdbx_description
1 polymer ?
#
loop_
_entity_poly.entity_id
_entity_poly.type
_entity_poly.pdbx_seq_one_letter_code
_entity_poly.pdbx_strand_id
1 'polypeptide(L)'
;MKRLIVTGDDFGLSLPVNKAIESAFADGILTTTCLMVGAPEIGDAVARAKRHPDLAVGLHVVVARGQSLLPHRDIPHLTDKNGQFDTNLVRAGIRFFFLPRVRRQLAAEIRAQFEAFKQTGLTLDHVNAHNHMHLHPTVLRLILDIGRDYGLRAIRVPFEPPGSLFLKPWVERMKTQLTSANILFNDNVFGLRHTGQMDRDHVMPLLQSLPDGVSEMFFHPATERWAGLDPAASDFRFEDEYRALLDGDVQNAIRSSNIQLIAFRDI
;
A
#
# COMPACT_ATOMS: atom_id res chain seq x y z
N MET A 1 6.89 -2.27 23.82
CA MET A 1 5.97 -3.29 23.27
C MET A 1 6.09 -3.27 21.76
N LYS A 2 6.28 -4.44 21.15
CA LYS A 2 6.42 -4.60 19.70
C LYS A 2 5.04 -4.84 19.08
N ARG A 3 4.60 -3.94 18.21
CA ARG A 3 3.36 -4.07 17.45
C ARG A 3 3.69 -4.15 15.96
N LEU A 4 3.08 -5.09 15.26
CA LEU A 4 3.37 -5.37 13.85
C LEU A 4 2.08 -5.36 13.03
N ILE A 5 2.07 -4.51 12.01
CA ILE A 5 1.12 -4.53 10.91
C ILE A 5 1.74 -5.37 9.79
N VAL A 6 1.00 -6.35 9.26
CA VAL A 6 1.45 -7.19 8.15
C VAL A 6 0.53 -6.91 6.98
N THR A 7 1.08 -6.29 5.93
CA THR A 7 0.29 -5.74 4.83
C THR A 7 0.54 -6.48 3.53
N GLY A 8 -0.52 -6.98 2.88
CA GLY A 8 -0.47 -7.38 1.46
C GLY A 8 -0.86 -6.21 0.57
N ASP A 9 0.07 -5.72 -0.24
CA ASP A 9 -0.17 -4.67 -1.24
C ASP A 9 -0.84 -5.26 -2.50
N ASP A 10 -1.33 -4.37 -3.38
CA ASP A 10 -1.91 -4.68 -4.69
C ASP A 10 -3.20 -5.52 -4.71
N PHE A 11 -4.01 -5.48 -3.65
CA PHE A 11 -5.29 -6.19 -3.64
C PHE A 11 -6.24 -5.66 -4.73
N GLY A 12 -6.83 -6.56 -5.49
CA GLY A 12 -7.61 -6.27 -6.70
C GLY A 12 -6.79 -6.33 -8.00
N LEU A 13 -5.46 -6.42 -7.95
CA LEU A 13 -4.62 -6.44 -9.15
C LEU A 13 -4.85 -7.68 -10.03
N SER A 14 -4.96 -8.86 -9.41
CA SER A 14 -5.16 -10.13 -10.10
C SER A 14 -5.77 -11.19 -9.17
N LEU A 15 -6.35 -12.25 -9.75
CA LEU A 15 -6.90 -13.36 -8.96
C LEU A 15 -5.83 -14.06 -8.11
N PRO A 16 -4.60 -14.31 -8.59
CA PRO A 16 -3.53 -14.85 -7.74
C PRO A 16 -3.17 -13.99 -6.54
N VAL A 17 -3.15 -12.66 -6.70
CA VAL A 17 -2.92 -11.72 -5.59
C VAL A 17 -4.07 -11.77 -4.59
N ASN A 18 -5.31 -11.71 -5.07
CA ASN A 18 -6.50 -11.76 -4.22
C ASN A 18 -6.60 -13.05 -3.39
N LYS A 19 -6.29 -14.20 -4.02
CA LYS A 19 -6.27 -15.51 -3.34
C LYS A 19 -5.17 -15.55 -2.28
N ALA A 20 -3.98 -15.06 -2.61
CA ALA A 20 -2.86 -15.07 -1.67
C ALA A 20 -3.14 -14.21 -0.44
N ILE A 21 -3.71 -13.01 -0.63
CA ILE A 21 -4.10 -12.12 0.48
C ILE A 21 -5.18 -12.76 1.36
N GLU A 22 -6.20 -13.37 0.77
CA GLU A 22 -7.24 -14.05 1.55
C GLU A 22 -6.67 -15.23 2.36
N SER A 23 -5.86 -16.10 1.74
CA SER A 23 -5.23 -17.22 2.44
C SER A 23 -4.24 -16.76 3.50
N ALA A 24 -3.43 -15.74 3.21
CA ALA A 24 -2.49 -15.18 4.18
C ALA A 24 -3.17 -14.51 5.38
N PHE A 25 -4.39 -13.99 5.21
CA PHE A 25 -5.21 -13.50 6.31
C PHE A 25 -5.85 -14.64 7.10
N ALA A 26 -6.45 -15.62 6.41
CA ALA A 26 -7.20 -16.70 7.04
C ALA A 26 -6.30 -17.70 7.79
N ASP A 27 -5.15 -18.04 7.20
CA ASP A 27 -4.29 -19.13 7.64
C ASP A 27 -2.88 -18.66 8.05
N GLY A 28 -2.60 -17.36 7.90
CA GLY A 28 -1.27 -16.78 8.05
C GLY A 28 -1.18 -15.62 9.06
N ILE A 29 -0.23 -14.73 8.79
CA ILE A 29 0.09 -13.59 9.67
C ILE A 29 -0.44 -12.25 9.16
N LEU A 30 -1.08 -12.21 7.99
CA LEU A 30 -1.53 -10.96 7.37
C LEU A 30 -2.66 -10.35 8.20
N THR A 31 -2.56 -9.05 8.47
CA THR A 31 -3.59 -8.30 9.22
C THR A 31 -4.29 -7.28 8.36
N THR A 32 -3.60 -6.79 7.32
CA THR A 32 -3.97 -5.60 6.58
C THR A 32 -3.73 -5.81 5.08
N THR A 33 -4.52 -5.15 4.24
CA THR A 33 -4.28 -5.11 2.79
C THR A 33 -4.62 -3.76 2.20
N CYS A 34 -4.08 -3.46 1.02
CA CYS A 34 -4.31 -2.20 0.31
C CYS A 34 -5.01 -2.45 -1.03
N LEU A 35 -6.24 -1.94 -1.17
CA LEU A 35 -7.10 -2.15 -2.32
C LEU A 35 -6.84 -1.15 -3.45
N MET A 36 -6.55 -1.65 -4.65
CA MET A 36 -6.48 -0.88 -5.88
C MET A 36 -7.86 -0.82 -6.56
N VAL A 37 -8.62 0.24 -6.30
CA VAL A 37 -10.03 0.34 -6.74
C VAL A 37 -10.23 0.40 -8.26
N GLY A 38 -9.19 0.75 -9.02
CA GLY A 38 -9.20 0.74 -10.49
C GLY A 38 -8.65 -0.54 -11.13
N ALA A 39 -8.33 -1.56 -10.32
CA ALA A 39 -7.67 -2.76 -10.82
C ALA A 39 -8.66 -3.80 -11.40
N PRO A 40 -8.20 -4.71 -12.28
CA PRO A 40 -9.09 -5.61 -13.03
C PRO A 40 -9.94 -6.53 -12.16
N GLU A 41 -9.40 -7.02 -11.05
CA GLU A 41 -10.04 -8.02 -10.19
C GLU A 41 -10.60 -7.41 -8.90
N ILE A 42 -10.99 -6.13 -8.95
CA ILE A 42 -11.58 -5.39 -7.83
C ILE A 42 -12.85 -6.05 -7.29
N GLY A 43 -13.70 -6.59 -8.17
CA GLY A 43 -14.94 -7.25 -7.77
C GLY A 43 -14.71 -8.48 -6.90
N ASP A 44 -13.75 -9.33 -7.28
CA ASP A 44 -13.34 -10.50 -6.51
C ASP A 44 -12.69 -10.08 -5.17
N ALA A 45 -11.82 -9.06 -5.18
CA ALA A 45 -11.19 -8.54 -3.97
C ALA A 45 -12.22 -8.03 -2.93
N VAL A 46 -13.19 -7.23 -3.37
CA VAL A 46 -14.26 -6.72 -2.49
C VAL A 46 -15.13 -7.85 -1.95
N ALA A 47 -15.44 -8.87 -2.76
CA ALA A 47 -16.19 -10.04 -2.30
C ALA A 47 -15.44 -10.82 -1.21
N ARG A 48 -14.12 -11.01 -1.36
CA ARG A 48 -13.26 -11.64 -0.35
C ARG A 48 -13.21 -10.82 0.93
N ALA A 49 -12.95 -9.52 0.85
CA ALA A 49 -12.93 -8.64 2.02
C ALA A 49 -14.26 -8.67 2.79
N LYS A 50 -15.41 -8.72 2.10
CA LYS A 50 -16.73 -8.82 2.76
C LYS A 50 -16.96 -10.15 3.50
N ARG A 51 -16.27 -11.24 3.11
CA ARG A 51 -16.32 -12.52 3.83
C ARG A 51 -15.43 -12.52 5.09
N HIS A 52 -14.47 -11.60 5.15
CA HIS A 52 -13.50 -11.47 6.24
C HIS A 52 -13.58 -10.07 6.84
N PRO A 53 -14.63 -9.75 7.63
CA PRO A 53 -14.82 -8.40 8.18
C PRO A 53 -13.67 -7.95 9.10
N ASP A 54 -12.90 -8.89 9.63
CA ASP A 54 -11.72 -8.62 10.46
C ASP A 54 -10.47 -8.27 9.63
N LEU A 55 -10.46 -8.49 8.31
CA LEU A 55 -9.37 -8.03 7.43
C LEU A 55 -9.42 -6.50 7.32
N ALA A 56 -8.35 -5.83 7.73
CA ALA A 56 -8.24 -4.40 7.57
C ALA A 56 -7.92 -4.03 6.11
N VAL A 57 -8.76 -3.20 5.49
CA VAL A 57 -8.61 -2.81 4.08
C VAL A 57 -8.38 -1.31 3.95
N GLY A 58 -7.20 -0.95 3.47
CA GLY A 58 -6.85 0.42 3.10
C GLY A 58 -7.06 0.68 1.61
N LEU A 59 -7.01 1.96 1.23
CA LEU A 59 -6.99 2.37 -0.18
C LEU A 59 -5.56 2.50 -0.69
N HIS A 60 -5.23 1.76 -1.75
CA HIS A 60 -3.95 1.84 -2.47
C HIS A 60 -4.07 2.85 -3.62
N VAL A 61 -3.72 4.11 -3.36
CA VAL A 61 -3.86 5.17 -4.37
C VAL A 61 -2.88 4.95 -5.54
N VAL A 62 -3.39 4.93 -6.76
CA VAL A 62 -2.60 4.73 -7.98
C VAL A 62 -2.52 6.02 -8.78
N VAL A 63 -1.32 6.57 -8.96
CA VAL A 63 -1.11 7.83 -9.72
C VAL A 63 0.08 7.75 -10.69
N ALA A 64 0.76 6.62 -10.73
CA ALA A 64 1.90 6.32 -11.59
C ALA A 64 1.97 4.81 -11.79
N ARG A 65 2.54 4.35 -12.91
CA ARG A 65 2.68 2.90 -13.23
C ARG A 65 1.41 2.10 -12.98
N GLY A 66 0.33 2.45 -13.67
CA GLY A 66 -0.94 1.76 -13.54
C GLY A 66 -2.03 2.39 -14.39
N GLN A 67 -3.21 1.77 -14.37
CA GLN A 67 -4.39 2.28 -15.05
C GLN A 67 -5.08 3.36 -14.19
N SER A 68 -5.57 4.43 -14.81
CA SER A 68 -6.43 5.40 -14.14
C SER A 68 -7.85 4.90 -13.99
N LEU A 69 -8.53 5.40 -12.95
CA LEU A 69 -9.96 5.18 -12.79
C LEU A 69 -10.77 6.11 -13.70
N LEU A 70 -10.36 7.39 -13.82
CA LEU A 70 -10.99 8.32 -14.74
C LEU A 70 -10.55 8.08 -16.18
N PRO A 71 -11.43 8.25 -17.18
CA PRO A 71 -11.07 8.07 -18.57
C PRO A 71 -10.11 9.19 -19.03
N HIS A 72 -9.25 8.87 -20.00
CA HIS A 72 -8.23 9.80 -20.52
C HIS A 72 -8.79 11.19 -20.88
N ARG A 73 -10.02 11.27 -21.42
CA ARG A 73 -10.67 12.54 -21.79
C ARG A 73 -10.80 13.53 -20.62
N ASP A 74 -10.92 13.03 -19.39
CA ASP A 74 -11.10 13.85 -18.19
C ASP A 74 -9.74 14.25 -17.57
N ILE A 75 -8.71 13.41 -17.80
CA ILE A 75 -7.35 13.60 -17.27
C ILE A 75 -6.22 13.48 -18.32
N PRO A 76 -6.30 14.21 -19.45
CA PRO A 76 -5.40 14.00 -20.59
C PRO A 76 -3.93 14.38 -20.35
N HIS A 77 -3.61 15.01 -19.22
CA HIS A 77 -2.25 15.34 -18.81
C HIS A 77 -1.67 14.37 -17.78
N LEU A 78 -2.44 13.39 -17.30
CA LEU A 78 -1.94 12.33 -16.42
C LEU A 78 -1.71 11.02 -17.13
N THR A 79 -2.55 10.72 -18.12
CA THR A 79 -2.55 9.41 -18.77
C THR A 79 -2.29 9.52 -20.26
N ASP A 80 -1.84 8.42 -20.85
CA ASP A 80 -1.88 8.22 -22.29
C ASP A 80 -3.31 7.94 -22.78
N LYS A 81 -3.47 7.77 -24.09
CA LYS A 81 -4.76 7.47 -24.72
C LYS A 81 -5.40 6.15 -24.26
N ASN A 82 -4.63 5.25 -23.67
CA ASN A 82 -5.10 3.97 -23.13
C ASN A 82 -5.48 4.10 -21.64
N GLY A 83 -5.36 5.29 -21.05
CA GLY A 83 -5.62 5.53 -19.63
C GLY A 83 -4.48 5.06 -18.71
N GLN A 84 -3.27 4.84 -19.25
CA GLN A 84 -2.13 4.43 -18.46
C GLN A 84 -1.37 5.65 -17.92
N PHE A 85 -1.03 5.63 -16.63
CA PHE A 85 -0.18 6.65 -16.03
C PHE A 85 1.27 6.54 -16.52
N ASP A 86 2.01 7.62 -16.29
CA ASP A 86 3.44 7.67 -16.54
C ASP A 86 4.19 6.56 -15.78
N THR A 87 5.02 5.80 -16.49
CA THR A 87 5.87 4.75 -15.92
C THR A 87 7.17 5.29 -15.31
N ASN A 88 7.53 6.54 -15.60
CA ASN A 88 8.66 7.22 -15.00
C ASN A 88 8.21 8.03 -13.78
N LEU A 89 8.44 7.47 -12.59
CA LEU A 89 8.02 8.05 -11.30
C LEU A 89 8.60 9.46 -11.07
N VAL A 90 9.86 9.69 -11.46
CA VAL A 90 10.53 10.99 -11.30
C VAL A 90 9.89 12.04 -12.20
N ARG A 91 9.66 11.69 -13.48
CA ARG A 91 8.97 12.56 -14.44
C ARG A 91 7.55 12.88 -13.97
N ALA A 92 6.81 11.89 -13.47
CA ALA A 92 5.50 12.08 -12.89
C ALA A 92 5.55 13.06 -11.70
N GLY A 93 6.45 12.84 -10.74
CA GLY A 93 6.62 13.71 -9.57
C GLY A 93 6.93 15.16 -9.94
N ILE A 94 7.87 15.39 -10.85
CA ILE A 94 8.19 16.75 -11.35
C ILE A 94 6.94 17.42 -11.94
N ARG A 95 6.18 16.71 -12.79
CA ARG A 95 4.95 17.23 -13.37
C ARG A 95 3.89 17.55 -12.30
N PHE A 96 3.75 16.69 -11.30
CA PHE A 96 2.84 16.92 -10.17
C PHE A 96 3.21 18.18 -9.41
N PHE A 97 4.49 18.46 -9.20
CA PHE A 97 4.91 19.65 -8.47
C PHE A 97 4.74 20.94 -9.28
N PHE A 98 5.21 20.96 -10.54
CA PHE A 98 5.37 22.20 -11.30
C PHE A 98 4.19 22.57 -12.20
N LEU A 99 3.29 21.64 -12.54
CA LEU A 99 2.24 21.89 -13.53
C LEU A 99 0.84 21.98 -12.87
N PRO A 100 0.24 23.18 -12.72
CA PRO A 100 -1.08 23.34 -12.10
C PRO A 100 -2.18 22.55 -12.80
N ARG A 101 -2.12 22.41 -14.13
CA ARG A 101 -3.11 21.63 -14.90
C ARG A 101 -3.06 20.14 -14.54
N VAL A 102 -1.86 19.59 -14.37
CA VAL A 102 -1.63 18.21 -13.92
C VAL A 102 -2.14 18.02 -12.49
N ARG A 103 -1.86 18.96 -11.58
CA ARG A 103 -2.36 18.90 -10.19
C ARG A 103 -3.87 18.85 -10.08
N ARG A 104 -4.59 19.62 -10.90
CA ARG A 104 -6.06 19.60 -10.91
C ARG A 104 -6.61 18.24 -11.34
N GLN A 105 -6.02 17.63 -12.37
CA GLN A 105 -6.40 16.30 -12.81
C GLN A 105 -6.03 15.23 -11.78
N LEU A 106 -4.89 15.40 -11.09
CA LEU A 106 -4.44 14.50 -10.04
C LEU A 106 -5.40 14.51 -8.85
N ALA A 107 -5.90 15.68 -8.47
CA ALA A 107 -6.93 15.81 -7.45
C ALA A 107 -8.25 15.14 -7.86
N ALA A 108 -8.66 15.28 -9.13
CA ALA A 108 -9.86 14.63 -9.65
C ALA A 108 -9.74 13.10 -9.61
N GLU A 109 -8.61 12.56 -10.05
CA GLU A 109 -8.34 11.12 -10.04
C GLU A 109 -8.27 10.55 -8.61
N ILE A 110 -7.54 11.20 -7.69
CA ILE A 110 -7.48 10.77 -6.29
C ILE A 110 -8.88 10.78 -5.67
N ARG A 111 -9.69 11.83 -5.91
CA ARG A 111 -11.07 11.88 -5.42
C ARG A 111 -11.94 10.76 -6.01
N ALA A 112 -11.79 10.46 -7.29
CA ALA A 112 -12.50 9.36 -7.92
C ALA A 112 -12.16 8.02 -7.26
N GLN A 113 -10.88 7.78 -6.90
CA GLN A 113 -10.46 6.57 -6.21
C GLN A 113 -11.03 6.46 -4.79
N PHE A 114 -11.06 7.56 -4.03
CA PHE A 114 -11.73 7.59 -2.72
C PHE A 114 -13.23 7.32 -2.83
N GLU A 115 -13.89 7.91 -3.83
CA GLU A 115 -15.31 7.69 -4.08
C GLU A 115 -15.61 6.23 -4.46
N ALA A 116 -14.80 5.64 -5.36
CA ALA A 116 -14.90 4.23 -5.71
C ALA A 116 -14.68 3.31 -4.51
N PHE A 117 -13.70 3.61 -3.65
CA PHE A 117 -13.49 2.86 -2.42
C PHE A 117 -14.73 2.90 -1.52
N LYS A 118 -15.29 4.08 -1.30
CA LYS A 118 -16.52 4.26 -0.49
C LYS A 118 -17.69 3.45 -1.05
N GLN A 119 -17.84 3.40 -2.38
CA GLN A 119 -18.90 2.63 -3.04
C GLN A 119 -18.78 1.12 -2.86
N THR A 120 -17.60 0.60 -2.52
CA THR A 120 -17.44 -0.83 -2.17
C THR A 120 -18.23 -1.20 -0.91
N GLY A 121 -18.47 -0.23 -0.01
CA GLY A 121 -19.06 -0.44 1.31
C GLY A 121 -18.07 -0.96 2.36
N LEU A 122 -16.78 -1.06 2.04
CA LEU A 122 -15.73 -1.39 3.00
C LEU A 122 -15.38 -0.17 3.88
N THR A 123 -15.01 -0.43 5.12
CA THR A 123 -14.51 0.62 6.02
C THR A 123 -13.06 0.95 5.66
N LEU A 124 -12.77 2.24 5.44
CA LEU A 124 -11.41 2.70 5.15
C LEU A 124 -10.52 2.60 6.40
N ASP A 125 -9.57 1.68 6.38
CA ASP A 125 -8.61 1.47 7.49
C ASP A 125 -7.45 2.48 7.45
N HIS A 126 -6.77 2.55 6.31
CA HIS A 126 -5.65 3.46 6.08
C HIS A 126 -5.51 3.80 4.59
N VAL A 127 -4.58 4.69 4.26
CA VAL A 127 -4.22 4.99 2.88
C VAL A 127 -2.71 4.85 2.68
N ASN A 128 -2.33 4.26 1.57
CA ASN A 128 -0.98 4.36 1.01
C ASN A 128 -1.11 4.65 -0.50
N ALA A 129 0.00 4.64 -1.22
CA ALA A 129 -0.01 4.82 -2.66
C ALA A 129 0.99 3.89 -3.32
N HIS A 130 0.62 3.37 -4.48
CA HIS A 130 1.46 2.51 -5.31
C HIS A 130 2.80 3.22 -5.61
N ASN A 131 3.90 2.46 -5.55
CA ASN A 131 5.28 2.98 -5.61
C ASN A 131 5.61 4.07 -4.57
N HIS A 132 4.89 4.09 -3.44
CA HIS A 132 5.03 5.08 -2.37
C HIS A 132 4.91 6.55 -2.83
N MET A 133 4.12 6.81 -3.89
CA MET A 133 3.99 8.15 -4.47
C MET A 133 3.43 9.21 -3.50
N HIS A 134 2.82 8.77 -2.39
CA HIS A 134 2.38 9.62 -1.29
C HIS A 134 3.52 10.23 -0.47
N LEU A 135 4.78 9.82 -0.65
CA LEU A 135 5.95 10.56 -0.13
C LEU A 135 6.11 11.92 -0.84
N HIS A 136 5.60 12.04 -2.07
CA HIS A 136 5.63 13.30 -2.82
C HIS A 136 4.69 14.33 -2.17
N PRO A 137 5.16 15.55 -1.79
CA PRO A 137 4.36 16.48 -0.98
C PRO A 137 3.04 16.90 -1.61
N THR A 138 2.99 16.99 -2.95
CA THR A 138 1.74 17.33 -3.66
C THR A 138 0.74 16.19 -3.60
N VAL A 139 1.20 14.94 -3.73
CA VAL A 139 0.32 13.77 -3.66
C VAL A 139 -0.20 13.62 -2.23
N LEU A 140 0.69 13.70 -1.23
CA LEU A 140 0.32 13.68 0.18
C LEU A 140 -0.73 14.75 0.51
N ARG A 141 -0.50 15.99 0.08
CA ARG A 141 -1.42 17.09 0.36
C ARG A 141 -2.81 16.83 -0.22
N LEU A 142 -2.88 16.31 -1.44
CA LEU A 142 -4.16 15.97 -2.07
C LEU A 142 -4.86 14.82 -1.35
N ILE A 143 -4.12 13.77 -0.96
CA ILE A 143 -4.66 12.66 -0.17
C ILE A 143 -5.22 13.18 1.17
N LEU A 144 -4.49 14.05 1.86
CA LEU A 144 -4.94 14.63 3.14
C LEU A 144 -6.17 15.53 2.97
N ASP A 145 -6.19 16.39 1.96
CA ASP A 145 -7.30 17.32 1.75
C ASP A 145 -8.57 16.60 1.28
N ILE A 146 -8.45 15.61 0.40
CA ILE A 146 -9.59 14.83 -0.10
C ILE A 146 -10.03 13.78 0.92
N GLY A 147 -9.10 13.03 1.49
CA GLY A 147 -9.40 11.88 2.36
C GLY A 147 -10.16 12.25 3.64
N ARG A 148 -10.11 13.51 4.08
CA ARG A 148 -10.96 14.02 5.18
C ARG A 148 -12.45 13.78 4.93
N ASP A 149 -12.90 13.96 3.68
CA ASP A 149 -14.30 13.75 3.28
C ASP A 149 -14.71 12.26 3.36
N TYR A 150 -13.74 11.35 3.46
CA TYR A 150 -13.89 9.90 3.37
C TYR A 150 -13.48 9.16 4.65
N GLY A 151 -13.22 9.88 5.75
CA GLY A 151 -12.87 9.27 7.03
C GLY A 151 -11.43 8.77 7.12
N LEU A 152 -10.50 9.37 6.36
CA LEU A 152 -9.08 9.07 6.46
C LEU A 152 -8.56 9.28 7.89
N ARG A 153 -8.01 8.22 8.50
CA ARG A 153 -7.44 8.25 9.85
C ARG A 153 -5.96 7.88 9.92
N ALA A 154 -5.48 7.02 9.03
CA ALA A 154 -4.11 6.54 9.03
C ALA A 154 -3.48 6.57 7.63
N ILE A 155 -2.17 6.83 7.57
CA ILE A 155 -1.36 6.76 6.34
C ILE A 155 -0.06 5.98 6.63
N ARG A 156 0.33 5.08 5.71
CA ARG A 156 1.65 4.43 5.74
C ARG A 156 2.76 5.49 5.61
N VAL A 157 3.77 5.44 6.47
CA VAL A 157 5.02 6.19 6.30
C VAL A 157 6.12 5.24 5.78
N PRO A 158 6.68 5.47 4.58
CA PRO A 158 7.69 4.60 3.99
C PRO A 158 9.09 4.89 4.56
N PHE A 159 9.31 4.58 5.84
CA PHE A 159 10.60 4.71 6.52
C PHE A 159 11.16 3.37 6.99
N GLU A 160 12.20 2.86 6.31
CA GLU A 160 12.89 1.62 6.71
C GLU A 160 14.26 1.90 7.36
N PRO A 161 14.49 1.51 8.63
CA PRO A 161 15.77 1.71 9.32
C PRO A 161 16.91 0.83 8.76
N PRO A 162 18.17 1.33 8.68
CA PRO A 162 18.57 2.74 8.73
C PRO A 162 18.07 3.51 7.49
N GLY A 163 17.26 4.55 7.69
CA GLY A 163 16.63 5.29 6.59
C GLY A 163 17.61 5.86 5.57
N SER A 164 17.17 6.00 4.32
CA SER A 164 17.93 6.69 3.28
C SER A 164 18.18 8.15 3.68
N LEU A 165 19.45 8.57 3.71
CA LEU A 165 19.81 9.98 4.00
C LEU A 165 19.19 10.96 3.00
N PHE A 166 18.95 10.51 1.75
CA PHE A 166 18.33 11.31 0.71
C PHE A 166 16.81 11.46 0.91
N LEU A 167 16.13 10.40 1.35
CA LEU A 167 14.67 10.42 1.55
C LEU A 167 14.27 10.95 2.94
N LYS A 168 15.19 10.94 3.91
CA LYS A 168 14.92 11.37 5.29
C LYS A 168 14.24 12.74 5.39
N PRO A 169 14.67 13.82 4.68
CA PRO A 169 13.97 15.11 4.78
C PRO A 169 12.51 15.04 4.32
N TRP A 170 12.21 14.22 3.31
CA TRP A 170 10.85 14.03 2.81
C TRP A 170 10.00 13.22 3.78
N VAL A 171 10.58 12.20 4.41
CA VAL A 171 9.92 11.40 5.46
C VAL A 171 9.61 12.27 6.68
N GLU A 172 10.57 13.05 7.17
CA GLU A 172 10.35 13.93 8.34
C GLU A 172 9.31 15.01 8.04
N ARG A 173 9.34 15.57 6.83
CA ARG A 173 8.30 16.49 6.36
C ARG A 173 6.93 15.82 6.35
N MET A 174 6.84 14.61 5.80
CA MET A 174 5.61 13.83 5.76
C MET A 174 5.09 13.57 7.18
N LYS A 175 5.92 13.05 8.10
CA LYS A 175 5.56 12.85 9.51
C LYS A 175 5.02 14.14 10.14
N THR A 176 5.70 15.27 9.94
CA THR A 176 5.24 16.58 10.43
C THR A 176 3.85 16.96 9.88
N GLN A 177 3.61 16.73 8.59
CA GLN A 177 2.33 17.01 7.95
C GLN A 177 1.21 16.09 8.46
N LEU A 178 1.51 14.81 8.70
CA LEU A 178 0.57 13.84 9.26
C LEU A 178 0.19 14.19 10.70
N THR A 179 1.18 14.47 11.56
CA THR A 179 0.95 14.92 12.94
C THR A 179 0.10 16.18 12.98
N SER A 180 0.41 17.18 12.14
CA SER A 180 -0.36 18.43 12.07
C SER A 180 -1.81 18.23 11.58
N ALA A 181 -2.07 17.14 10.85
CA ALA A 181 -3.39 16.79 10.35
C ALA A 181 -4.13 15.77 11.26
N ASN A 182 -3.56 15.41 12.42
CA ASN A 182 -4.05 14.35 13.29
C ASN A 182 -4.25 13.00 12.57
N ILE A 183 -3.35 12.69 11.64
CA ILE A 183 -3.33 11.40 10.93
C ILE A 183 -2.32 10.48 11.61
N LEU A 184 -2.77 9.26 11.91
CA LEU A 184 -1.98 8.19 12.51
C LEU A 184 -1.06 7.54 11.47
N PHE A 185 0.07 6.99 11.90
CA PHE A 185 1.02 6.32 11.02
C PHE A 185 1.90 5.33 11.78
N ASN A 186 2.52 4.41 11.04
CA ASN A 186 3.53 3.47 11.54
C ASN A 186 4.87 4.18 11.81
N ASP A 187 5.59 3.75 12.84
CA ASP A 187 6.92 4.29 13.17
C ASP A 187 7.97 3.88 12.13
N ASN A 188 7.90 2.62 11.70
CA ASN A 188 8.83 1.97 10.77
C ASN A 188 8.07 1.13 9.74
N VAL A 189 8.61 1.00 8.54
CA VAL A 189 8.18 0.02 7.53
C VAL A 189 9.38 -0.85 7.15
N PHE A 190 9.15 -2.12 6.85
CA PHE A 190 10.16 -3.06 6.35
C PHE A 190 9.69 -3.68 5.04
N GLY A 191 10.64 -3.93 4.14
CA GLY A 191 10.38 -4.44 2.79
C GLY A 191 10.67 -3.43 1.67
N LEU A 192 11.11 -2.20 1.95
CA LEU A 192 11.52 -1.26 0.89
C LEU A 192 12.81 -1.76 0.21
N ARG A 193 13.76 -2.29 1.00
CA ARG A 193 15.03 -2.84 0.48
C ARG A 193 14.88 -4.20 -0.21
N HIS A 194 13.85 -4.95 0.17
CA HIS A 194 13.59 -6.31 -0.30
C HIS A 194 12.22 -6.38 -0.96
N THR A 195 11.83 -5.31 -1.66
CA THR A 195 10.52 -5.24 -2.32
C THR A 195 10.38 -6.37 -3.32
N GLY A 196 9.28 -7.14 -3.22
CA GLY A 196 9.07 -8.32 -4.05
C GLY A 196 9.95 -9.51 -3.66
N GLN A 197 10.70 -9.46 -2.56
CA GLN A 197 11.61 -10.52 -2.10
C GLN A 197 11.49 -10.78 -0.60
N MET A 198 10.37 -10.42 0.03
CA MET A 198 10.10 -10.65 1.45
C MET A 198 9.78 -12.13 1.75
N ASP A 199 10.70 -13.02 1.41
CA ASP A 199 10.64 -14.44 1.72
C ASP A 199 10.97 -14.73 3.21
N ARG A 200 10.84 -16.00 3.62
CA ARG A 200 11.08 -16.44 5.01
C ARG A 200 12.46 -16.01 5.53
N ASP A 201 13.49 -16.12 4.69
CA ASP A 201 14.87 -15.83 5.10
C ASP A 201 15.10 -14.33 5.33
N HIS A 202 14.33 -13.46 4.66
CA HIS A 202 14.31 -12.02 4.92
C HIS A 202 13.41 -11.64 6.10
N VAL A 203 12.27 -12.31 6.28
CA VAL A 203 11.31 -11.99 7.36
C VAL A 203 11.83 -12.38 8.74
N MET A 204 12.47 -13.55 8.88
CA MET A 204 12.89 -14.08 10.18
C MET A 204 13.85 -13.15 10.95
N PRO A 205 14.92 -12.58 10.34
CA PRO A 205 15.78 -11.61 11.02
C PRO A 205 15.07 -10.31 11.40
N LEU A 206 14.10 -9.87 10.60
CA LEU A 206 13.33 -8.65 10.88
C LEU A 206 12.44 -8.82 12.12
N LEU A 207 11.82 -9.99 12.30
CA LEU A 207 11.03 -10.28 13.50
C LEU A 207 11.88 -10.27 14.77
N GLN A 208 13.10 -10.82 14.71
CA GLN A 208 14.03 -10.83 15.84
C GLN A 208 14.49 -9.42 16.23
N SER A 209 14.72 -8.56 15.23
CA SER A 209 15.25 -7.20 15.40
C SER A 209 14.16 -6.11 15.44
N LEU A 210 12.88 -6.50 15.46
CA LEU A 210 11.77 -5.56 15.41
C LEU A 210 11.83 -4.57 16.58
N PRO A 211 11.83 -3.25 16.31
CA PRO A 211 11.88 -2.24 17.37
C PRO A 211 10.56 -2.18 18.15
N ASP A 212 10.62 -1.60 19.35
CA ASP A 212 9.41 -1.18 20.06
C ASP A 212 8.66 -0.10 19.26
N GLY A 213 7.33 -0.08 19.39
CA GLY A 213 6.46 0.83 18.63
C GLY A 213 5.59 0.09 17.63
N VAL A 214 5.15 0.79 16.59
CA VAL A 214 4.36 0.27 15.46
C VAL A 214 5.28 0.08 14.27
N SER A 215 5.54 -1.16 13.91
CA SER A 215 6.21 -1.50 12.66
C SER A 215 5.21 -2.04 11.66
N GLU A 216 5.45 -1.81 10.37
CA GLU A 216 4.76 -2.45 9.27
C GLU A 216 5.76 -3.31 8.47
N MET A 217 5.37 -4.54 8.10
CA MET A 217 6.02 -5.31 7.05
C MET A 217 5.02 -5.41 5.89
N PHE A 218 5.43 -5.02 4.69
CA PHE A 218 4.57 -5.13 3.52
C PHE A 218 5.13 -6.13 2.50
N PHE A 219 4.20 -6.74 1.77
CA PHE A 219 4.43 -7.86 0.88
C PHE A 219 3.63 -7.64 -0.41
N HIS A 220 4.07 -8.28 -1.49
CA HIS A 220 3.34 -8.45 -2.74
C HIS A 220 3.10 -9.96 -2.96
N PRO A 221 2.22 -10.60 -2.18
CA PRO A 221 2.03 -12.04 -2.28
C PRO A 221 1.12 -12.39 -3.46
N ALA A 222 1.42 -13.46 -4.18
CA ALA A 222 0.52 -14.05 -5.16
C ALA A 222 0.68 -15.58 -5.18
N THR A 223 -0.41 -16.31 -5.44
CA THR A 223 -0.36 -17.79 -5.48
C THR A 223 0.41 -18.31 -6.69
N GLU A 224 0.51 -17.52 -7.74
CA GLU A 224 1.19 -17.80 -9.01
C GLU A 224 1.38 -16.49 -9.80
N ARG A 225 2.16 -16.52 -10.87
CA ARG A 225 2.27 -15.41 -11.82
C ARG A 225 1.02 -15.31 -12.70
N TRP A 226 0.69 -14.11 -13.16
CA TRP A 226 -0.47 -13.84 -14.02
C TRP A 226 -0.07 -13.09 -15.29
N ALA A 227 -1.00 -13.05 -16.26
CA ALA A 227 -0.82 -12.29 -17.49
C ALA A 227 -0.93 -10.77 -17.23
N GLY A 228 -0.07 -9.98 -17.86
CA GLY A 228 -0.07 -8.52 -17.69
C GLY A 228 0.69 -8.00 -16.47
N LEU A 229 1.56 -8.84 -15.87
CA LEU A 229 2.51 -8.43 -14.85
C LEU A 229 3.36 -7.22 -15.32
N ASP A 230 3.54 -6.20 -14.49
CA ASP A 230 4.44 -5.08 -14.79
C ASP A 230 5.86 -5.64 -14.99
N PRO A 231 6.52 -5.36 -16.13
CA PRO A 231 7.91 -5.76 -16.34
C PRO A 231 8.87 -5.33 -15.22
N ALA A 232 8.59 -4.23 -14.52
CA ALA A 232 9.38 -3.77 -13.39
C ALA A 232 9.22 -4.62 -12.11
N ALA A 233 8.21 -5.49 -12.05
CA ALA A 233 8.03 -6.50 -11.00
C ALA A 233 8.40 -7.91 -11.50
N SER A 234 9.17 -8.02 -12.59
CA SER A 234 9.52 -9.31 -13.18
C SER A 234 10.43 -10.16 -12.31
N ASP A 235 11.24 -9.54 -11.45
CA ASP A 235 12.14 -10.16 -10.48
C ASP A 235 11.48 -10.46 -9.13
N PHE A 236 10.21 -10.06 -8.94
CA PHE A 236 9.48 -10.34 -7.72
C PHE A 236 9.22 -11.85 -7.56
N ARG A 237 9.37 -12.32 -6.32
CA ARG A 237 9.17 -13.69 -5.84
C ARG A 237 7.83 -13.81 -5.13
N PHE A 238 6.75 -13.49 -5.85
CA PHE A 238 5.38 -13.45 -5.31
C PHE A 238 4.97 -14.69 -4.52
N GLU A 239 5.32 -15.88 -5.01
CA GLU A 239 4.98 -17.14 -4.35
C GLU A 239 5.80 -17.38 -3.07
N ASP A 240 7.03 -16.89 -3.01
CA ASP A 240 7.87 -17.03 -1.82
C ASP A 240 7.42 -16.07 -0.72
N GLU A 241 7.00 -14.86 -1.08
CA GLU A 241 6.34 -13.94 -0.15
C GLU A 241 5.02 -14.52 0.38
N TYR A 242 4.21 -15.10 -0.52
CA TYR A 242 2.99 -15.79 -0.12
C TYR A 242 3.28 -16.96 0.85
N ARG A 243 4.29 -17.78 0.57
CA ARG A 243 4.72 -18.87 1.47
C ARG A 243 5.20 -18.35 2.81
N ALA A 244 5.95 -17.24 2.84
CA ALA A 244 6.45 -16.63 4.08
C ALA A 244 5.30 -16.17 5.00
N LEU A 245 4.21 -15.65 4.42
CA LEU A 245 3.03 -15.25 5.18
C LEU A 245 2.28 -16.42 5.84
N LEU A 246 2.41 -17.63 5.28
CA LEU A 246 1.79 -18.86 5.79
C LEU A 246 2.75 -19.72 6.61
N ASP A 247 4.03 -19.37 6.67
CA ASP A 247 5.07 -20.20 7.25
C ASP A 247 4.89 -20.37 8.77
N GLY A 248 4.89 -21.63 9.22
CA GLY A 248 4.69 -21.97 10.63
C GLY A 248 5.80 -21.45 11.54
N ASP A 249 7.04 -21.35 11.05
CA ASP A 249 8.15 -20.83 11.84
C ASP A 249 8.08 -19.31 11.96
N VAL A 250 7.63 -18.61 10.91
CA VAL A 250 7.32 -17.16 10.96
C VAL A 250 6.23 -16.89 11.99
N GLN A 251 5.13 -17.67 11.97
CA GLN A 251 4.07 -17.57 12.98
C GLN A 251 4.61 -17.81 14.41
N ASN A 252 5.44 -18.83 14.59
CA ASN A 252 6.04 -19.16 15.88
C ASN A 252 7.04 -18.08 16.34
N ALA A 253 7.78 -17.45 15.44
CA ALA A 253 8.68 -16.34 15.73
C ALA A 253 7.92 -15.11 16.25
N ILE A 254 6.76 -14.78 15.66
CA ILE A 254 5.89 -13.70 16.14
C ILE A 254 5.41 -13.98 17.57
N ARG A 255 4.89 -15.19 17.82
CA ARG A 255 4.39 -15.61 19.14
C ARG A 255 5.50 -15.60 20.20
N SER A 256 6.66 -16.19 19.89
CA SER A 256 7.79 -16.29 20.83
C SER A 256 8.47 -14.95 21.10
N SER A 257 8.43 -14.01 20.16
CA SER A 257 8.99 -12.67 20.32
C SER A 257 8.04 -11.68 20.99
N ASN A 258 6.87 -12.14 21.46
CA ASN A 258 5.81 -11.31 22.05
C ASN A 258 5.44 -10.10 21.18
N ILE A 259 5.37 -10.34 19.85
CA ILE A 259 4.96 -9.34 18.88
C ILE A 259 3.44 -9.38 18.77
N GLN A 260 2.80 -8.24 19.01
CA GLN A 260 1.37 -8.11 18.84
C GLN A 260 1.03 -7.78 17.38
N LEU A 261 0.31 -8.67 16.71
CA LEU A 261 -0.26 -8.38 15.38
C LEU A 261 -1.42 -7.38 15.53
N ILE A 262 -1.39 -6.33 14.72
CA ILE A 262 -2.37 -5.24 14.69
C ILE A 262 -2.64 -4.77 13.25
N ALA A 263 -3.63 -3.92 13.06
CA ALA A 263 -3.90 -3.16 11.85
C ALA A 263 -3.78 -1.63 12.10
N PHE A 264 -3.89 -0.81 11.06
CA PHE A 264 -3.85 0.65 11.22
C PHE A 264 -5.05 1.22 11.99
N ARG A 265 -6.21 0.56 12.00
CA ARG A 265 -7.34 0.95 12.86
C ARG A 265 -7.07 0.79 14.36
N ASP A 266 -6.02 0.05 14.75
CA ASP A 266 -5.71 -0.26 16.15
C ASP A 266 -4.67 0.70 16.78
N ILE A 267 -4.16 1.67 16.01
CA ILE A 267 -3.16 2.65 16.49
C ILE A 267 -3.76 3.98 16.93
#